data_AF-A0A1A8QUN6-F1
#
_entry.id   AF-A0A1A8QUN6-F1
#
_cell.length_a   1.000
_cell.length_b   1.000
_cell.length_c   1.000
_cell.angle_alpha   90.00
_cell.angle_beta   90.00
_cell.angle_gamma   90.00
#
_symmetry.space_group_name_H-M   'P 1'
#
loop_
_entity.id
_entity.type
_entity.pdbx_description
1 polymer ?
#
loop_
_entity_poly.entity_id
_entity_poly.type
_entity_poly.pdbx_seq_one_letter_code
_entity_poly.pdbx_strand_id
1 'polypeptide(L)'
;MPTLVTSTLDLQLFNMDAKDRKTGTCREGNFKSLLQRKTVQATNTGGLSREETSQWSLSLDRLLSSKYGMKIFQAFLKSEFSDENLEFWAVCEDYKKIRCSFRMSFKAKKIFKLYIRAEAPREINIDHKTRELIRSNMKVPS
;
A
#
# COMPACT_ATOMS: atom_id res chain seq x y z
N MET A 1 9.40 48.72 -2.33
CA MET A 1 9.77 48.08 -3.61
C MET A 1 10.24 46.66 -3.28
N PRO A 2 9.60 45.61 -3.82
CA PRO A 2 9.60 44.25 -3.26
C PRO A 2 10.67 43.32 -3.86
N THR A 3 10.98 42.21 -3.16
CA THR A 3 11.49 40.87 -3.58
C THR A 3 12.43 40.32 -2.48
N LEU A 4 12.45 39.06 -2.02
CA LEU A 4 11.74 37.81 -2.27
C LEU A 4 11.76 37.00 -0.96
N VAL A 5 10.64 36.39 -0.59
CA VAL A 5 10.57 35.39 0.48
C VAL A 5 10.99 34.05 -0.12
N THR A 6 12.14 33.52 0.27
CA THR A 6 12.53 32.13 -0.02
C THR A 6 12.12 31.24 1.15
N SER A 7 10.92 30.67 1.02
CA SER A 7 10.48 29.54 1.85
C SER A 7 11.34 28.33 1.52
N THR A 8 12.26 27.98 2.42
CA THR A 8 13.05 26.75 2.40
C THR A 8 12.51 25.84 3.51
N LEU A 9 11.41 25.13 3.19
CA LEU A 9 11.04 23.93 3.94
C LEU A 9 12.00 22.84 3.50
N ASP A 10 13.08 22.76 4.25
CA ASP A 10 14.15 21.80 4.11
C ASP A 10 13.62 20.38 4.31
N LEU A 11 14.17 19.50 3.48
CA LEU A 11 13.94 18.07 3.52
C LEU A 11 14.41 17.53 4.87
N GLN A 12 13.48 17.28 5.79
CA GLN A 12 13.68 16.23 6.79
C GLN A 12 13.54 14.86 6.12
N LEU A 13 14.61 14.56 5.39
CA LEU A 13 15.34 13.31 5.35
C LEU A 13 14.64 12.15 6.08
N PHE A 14 14.13 11.25 5.25
CA PHE A 14 14.04 9.82 5.46
C PHE A 14 15.03 9.30 6.51
N ASN A 15 14.51 8.95 7.69
CA ASN A 15 15.24 8.07 8.59
C ASN A 15 15.14 6.64 8.05
N MET A 16 16.24 6.21 7.44
CA MET A 16 16.51 4.86 7.00
C MET A 16 17.33 4.18 8.09
N ASP A 17 16.66 3.51 9.03
CA ASP A 17 17.35 2.62 9.97
C ASP A 17 17.68 1.31 9.25
N ALA A 18 18.95 1.21 8.84
CA ALA A 18 19.56 -0.01 8.35
C ALA A 18 20.00 -0.89 9.51
N LYS A 19 19.31 -2.01 9.75
CA LYS A 19 19.89 -3.27 10.28
C LYS A 19 18.83 -4.38 10.31
N ASP A 20 18.93 -5.34 9.40
CA ASP A 20 19.46 -6.65 9.76
C ASP A 20 19.70 -7.49 8.49
N ARG A 21 20.94 -7.98 8.35
CA ARG A 21 21.28 -9.05 7.39
C ARG A 21 21.05 -10.36 8.11
N LYS A 22 20.05 -11.15 7.70
CA LYS A 22 20.13 -12.62 7.80
C LYS A 22 19.49 -13.28 6.59
N THR A 23 20.35 -14.00 5.87
CA THR A 23 20.05 -15.13 5.00
C THR A 23 19.15 -16.13 5.72
N GLY A 24 18.14 -16.69 5.02
CA GLY A 24 17.39 -17.83 5.56
C GLY A 24 16.01 -18.05 4.94
N THR A 25 15.98 -18.82 3.86
CA THR A 25 14.98 -19.85 3.52
C THR A 25 13.51 -19.44 3.45
N CYS A 26 12.94 -19.45 2.23
CA CYS A 26 11.51 -19.36 1.97
C CYS A 26 10.77 -20.49 2.70
N ARG A 27 10.04 -20.15 3.78
CA ARG A 27 9.04 -21.04 4.36
C ARG A 27 7.68 -20.58 3.88
N GLU A 28 7.03 -21.45 3.13
CA GLU A 28 5.64 -21.31 2.70
C GLU A 28 4.73 -21.18 3.93
N GLY A 29 4.41 -19.93 4.29
CA GLY A 29 3.63 -19.60 5.47
C GLY A 29 2.14 -19.77 5.19
N ASN A 30 1.52 -20.79 5.80
CA ASN A 30 0.07 -20.95 5.73
C ASN A 30 -0.62 -19.74 6.40
N PHE A 31 -1.43 -18.98 5.66
CA PHE A 31 -2.16 -17.81 6.15
C PHE A 31 -2.94 -18.09 7.46
N LYS A 32 -3.49 -19.31 7.63
CA LYS A 32 -4.17 -19.74 8.86
C LYS A 32 -3.21 -19.92 10.04
N SER A 33 -1.99 -20.41 9.81
CA SER A 33 -1.01 -20.55 10.88
C SER A 33 -0.46 -19.19 11.31
N LEU A 34 -0.36 -18.22 10.40
CA LEU A 34 0.00 -16.84 10.75
C LEU A 34 -1.10 -16.16 11.59
N LEU A 35 -2.37 -16.40 11.26
CA LEU A 35 -3.52 -15.97 12.08
C LEU A 35 -3.46 -16.55 13.50
N GLN A 36 -3.13 -17.83 13.64
CA GLN A 36 -3.02 -18.51 14.94
C GLN A 36 -1.76 -18.11 15.74
N ARG A 37 -0.70 -17.66 15.06
CA ARG A 37 0.60 -17.35 15.71
C ARG A 37 0.70 -15.89 16.16
N LYS A 38 -0.03 -14.96 15.53
CA LYS A 38 -0.08 -13.53 15.92
C LYS A 38 -1.12 -13.18 16.99
N THR A 39 -2.06 -14.07 17.31
CA THR A 39 -3.04 -13.86 18.41
C THR A 39 -2.38 -13.75 19.79
N VAL A 40 -1.10 -14.08 19.94
CA VAL A 40 -0.37 -14.00 21.21
C VAL A 40 0.26 -12.61 21.46
N GLN A 41 0.39 -11.74 20.44
CA GLN A 41 1.05 -10.43 20.60
C GLN A 41 0.42 -9.33 19.72
N ALA A 42 -0.77 -8.85 20.06
CA ALA A 42 -1.24 -7.50 19.68
C ALA A 42 -2.52 -7.10 20.43
N THR A 43 -2.36 -6.19 21.41
CA THR A 43 -3.33 -5.16 21.87
C THR A 43 -4.83 -5.44 21.75
N ASN A 44 -5.47 -5.75 22.90
CA ASN A 44 -6.87 -5.45 23.25
C ASN A 44 -7.92 -5.67 22.12
N THR A 45 -7.99 -6.87 21.58
CA THR A 45 -9.12 -7.33 20.76
C THR A 45 -10.19 -7.94 21.66
N GLY A 46 -11.33 -7.24 21.81
CA GLY A 46 -12.59 -7.94 22.05
C GLY A 46 -12.74 -9.00 20.95
N GLY A 47 -12.89 -10.26 21.35
CA GLY A 47 -12.59 -11.43 20.54
C GLY A 47 -13.12 -11.37 19.11
N LEU A 48 -12.22 -11.57 18.14
CA LEU A 48 -12.60 -11.82 16.75
C LEU A 48 -13.48 -13.08 16.72
N SER A 49 -14.70 -12.95 16.22
CA SER A 49 -15.60 -14.10 16.09
C SER A 49 -15.05 -15.07 15.05
N ARG A 50 -15.17 -16.38 15.34
CA ARG A 50 -14.78 -17.45 14.43
C ARG A 50 -15.58 -17.37 13.13
N GLU A 51 -16.84 -16.95 13.24
CA GLU A 51 -17.75 -16.72 12.13
C GLU A 51 -17.21 -15.60 11.24
N GLU A 52 -16.79 -14.46 11.80
CA GLU A 52 -16.18 -13.37 11.02
C GLU A 52 -14.92 -13.83 10.26
N THR A 53 -14.03 -14.54 10.95
CA THR A 53 -12.77 -15.04 10.36
C THR A 53 -13.04 -16.05 9.24
N SER A 54 -14.11 -16.85 9.36
CA SER A 54 -14.50 -17.81 8.33
C SER A 54 -14.91 -17.12 7.03
N GLN A 55 -15.54 -15.95 7.12
CA GLN A 55 -16.01 -15.20 5.96
C GLN A 55 -14.86 -14.65 5.10
N TRP A 56 -13.72 -14.35 5.71
CA TRP A 56 -12.54 -13.85 4.99
C TRP A 56 -11.99 -14.84 3.98
N SER A 57 -12.17 -16.14 4.24
CA SER A 57 -11.72 -17.20 3.33
C SER A 57 -12.60 -17.38 2.09
N LEU A 58 -13.81 -16.79 2.09
CA LEU A 58 -14.76 -16.92 0.99
C LEU A 58 -14.48 -15.94 -0.15
N SER A 59 -14.00 -14.74 0.15
CA SER A 59 -13.56 -13.79 -0.86
C SER A 59 -12.62 -12.73 -0.31
N LEU A 60 -11.76 -12.20 -1.18
CA LEU A 60 -10.88 -11.09 -0.85
C LEU A 60 -11.69 -9.84 -0.45
N ASP A 61 -12.80 -9.56 -1.11
CA ASP A 61 -13.66 -8.42 -0.77
C ASP A 61 -14.19 -8.49 0.67
N ARG A 62 -14.56 -9.69 1.15
CA ARG A 62 -15.00 -9.91 2.54
C ARG A 62 -13.86 -9.67 3.54
N LEU A 63 -12.64 -10.11 3.19
CA LEU A 63 -11.45 -9.84 3.99
C LEU A 63 -11.13 -8.34 4.06
N LEU A 64 -11.15 -7.65 2.92
CA LEU A 64 -10.83 -6.22 2.83
C LEU A 64 -11.92 -5.32 3.45
N SER A 65 -13.17 -5.79 3.48
CA SER A 65 -14.29 -5.07 4.12
C SER A 65 -14.23 -5.13 5.65
N SER A 66 -13.58 -6.14 6.24
CA SER A 66 -13.36 -6.20 7.69
C SER A 66 -12.20 -5.31 8.09
N LYS A 67 -12.42 -4.46 9.11
CA LYS A 67 -11.38 -3.62 9.73
C LYS A 67 -10.20 -4.45 10.24
N TYR A 68 -10.47 -5.66 10.75
CA TYR A 68 -9.44 -6.57 11.24
C TYR A 68 -8.81 -7.37 10.10
N GLY A 69 -9.63 -7.86 9.16
CA GLY A 69 -9.17 -8.57 7.97
C GLY A 69 -8.15 -7.77 7.17
N MET A 70 -8.46 -6.50 6.88
CA MET A 70 -7.55 -5.57 6.19
C MET A 70 -6.20 -5.43 6.91
N LYS A 71 -6.19 -5.21 8.23
CA LYS A 71 -4.95 -5.04 9.01
C LYS A 71 -4.10 -6.30 9.02
N ILE A 72 -4.74 -7.45 9.17
CA ILE A 72 -4.06 -8.74 9.18
C ILE A 72 -3.47 -9.02 7.80
N PHE A 73 -4.25 -8.80 6.75
CA PHE A 73 -3.80 -9.02 5.37
C PHE A 73 -2.63 -8.09 5.01
N GLN A 74 -2.71 -6.81 5.40
CA GLN A 74 -1.58 -5.88 5.25
C GLN A 74 -0.34 -6.37 6.01
N ALA A 75 -0.50 -6.88 7.23
CA ALA A 75 0.61 -7.41 8.01
C ALA A 75 1.18 -8.72 7.44
N PHE A 76 0.38 -9.49 6.70
CA PHE A 76 0.82 -10.67 5.95
C PHE A 76 1.62 -10.25 4.70
N LEU A 77 1.10 -9.32 3.91
CA LEU A 77 1.83 -8.83 2.72
C LEU A 77 3.17 -8.16 3.10
N LYS A 78 3.23 -7.48 4.25
CA LYS A 78 4.49 -6.94 4.78
C LYS A 78 5.53 -8.01 5.10
N SER A 79 5.11 -9.15 5.65
CA SER A 79 6.06 -10.26 5.89
C SER A 79 6.53 -10.92 4.60
N GLU A 80 5.73 -10.81 3.54
CA GLU A 80 6.04 -11.32 2.20
C GLU A 80 6.58 -10.23 1.26
N PHE A 81 6.96 -9.05 1.80
CA PHE A 81 7.50 -7.91 1.04
C PHE A 81 6.68 -7.54 -0.22
N SER A 82 5.35 -7.62 -0.12
CA SER A 82 4.40 -7.39 -1.22
C SER A 82 3.25 -6.45 -0.85
N ASP A 83 3.42 -5.65 0.21
CA ASP A 83 2.40 -4.74 0.73
C ASP A 83 2.14 -3.52 -0.16
N GLU A 84 3.04 -3.23 -1.10
CA GLU A 84 2.85 -2.18 -2.12
C GLU A 84 1.61 -2.41 -2.97
N ASN A 85 1.23 -3.65 -3.24
CA ASN A 85 0.04 -3.97 -4.05
C ASN A 85 -1.24 -3.52 -3.36
N LEU A 86 -1.36 -3.79 -2.05
CA LEU A 86 -2.51 -3.39 -1.25
C LEU A 86 -2.52 -1.88 -1.00
N GLU A 87 -1.35 -1.28 -0.75
CA GLU A 87 -1.22 0.16 -0.60
C GLU A 87 -1.63 0.90 -1.88
N PHE A 88 -1.18 0.42 -3.04
CA PHE A 88 -1.54 0.96 -4.35
C PHE A 88 -3.05 0.86 -4.61
N TRP A 89 -3.66 -0.30 -4.32
CA TRP A 89 -5.10 -0.50 -4.47
C TRP A 89 -5.89 0.52 -3.63
N ALA A 90 -5.54 0.68 -2.35
CA ALA A 90 -6.21 1.64 -1.47
C ALA A 90 -6.07 3.09 -1.97
N VAL A 91 -4.87 3.46 -2.45
CA VAL A 91 -4.63 4.79 -3.02
C VAL A 91 -5.44 5.01 -4.30
N CYS A 92 -5.63 3.98 -5.13
CA CYS A 92 -6.48 4.03 -6.32
C CYS A 92 -7.96 4.18 -5.97
N GLU A 93 -8.45 3.47 -4.95
CA GLU A 93 -9.83 3.63 -4.45
C GLU A 93 -10.10 5.07 -3.99
N ASP A 94 -9.13 5.71 -3.33
CA ASP A 94 -9.23 7.11 -2.96
C ASP A 94 -9.12 8.07 -4.14
N TYR A 95 -8.30 7.73 -5.14
CA TYR A 95 -8.19 8.52 -6.37
C TYR A 95 -9.53 8.59 -7.12
N LYS A 96 -10.25 7.45 -7.23
CA LYS A 96 -11.57 7.38 -7.89
C LYS A 96 -12.63 8.28 -7.25
N LYS A 97 -12.48 8.65 -5.98
CA LYS A 97 -13.41 9.52 -5.25
C LYS A 97 -13.16 11.01 -5.53
N ILE A 98 -12.03 11.38 -6.13
CA ILE A 98 -11.67 12.78 -6.41
C ILE A 98 -12.49 13.30 -7.58
N ARG A 99 -13.21 14.41 -7.38
CA ARG A 99 -13.96 15.11 -8.44
C ARG A 99 -13.27 16.38 -8.94
N CYS A 100 -12.33 16.93 -8.18
CA CYS A 100 -11.62 18.15 -8.52
C CYS A 100 -10.43 17.85 -9.44
N SER A 101 -10.48 18.35 -10.68
CA SER A 101 -9.43 18.14 -11.70
C SER A 101 -8.02 18.49 -11.22
N PHE A 102 -7.85 19.61 -10.50
CA PHE A 102 -6.55 19.99 -9.95
C PHE A 102 -6.00 18.95 -8.96
N ARG A 103 -6.83 18.50 -8.01
CA ARG A 103 -6.46 17.48 -7.03
C ARG A 103 -6.19 16.13 -7.70
N MET A 104 -6.93 15.83 -8.74
CA MET A 104 -6.80 14.61 -9.52
C MET A 104 -5.45 14.58 -10.24
N SER A 105 -5.09 15.65 -10.96
CA SER A 105 -3.78 15.76 -11.60
C SER A 105 -2.62 15.65 -10.59
N PHE A 106 -2.74 16.32 -9.44
CA PHE A 106 -1.72 16.24 -8.40
C PHE A 106 -1.59 14.81 -7.84
N LYS A 107 -2.70 14.16 -7.51
CA LYS A 107 -2.71 12.80 -6.95
C LYS A 107 -2.23 11.78 -7.98
N ALA A 108 -2.65 11.88 -9.24
CA ALA A 108 -2.17 11.04 -10.35
C ALA A 108 -0.64 11.11 -10.47
N LYS A 109 -0.05 12.31 -10.43
CA LYS A 109 1.42 12.49 -10.48
C LYS A 109 2.11 11.83 -9.31
N LYS A 110 1.52 11.89 -8.11
CA LYS A 110 2.06 11.24 -6.92
C LYS A 110 2.00 9.71 -7.04
N ILE A 111 0.86 9.16 -7.49
CA ILE A 111 0.67 7.72 -7.71
C ILE A 111 1.68 7.21 -8.75
N PHE A 112 1.78 7.91 -9.88
CA PHE A 112 2.69 7.52 -10.96
C PHE A 112 4.14 7.43 -10.49
N LYS A 113 4.63 8.46 -9.77
CA LYS A 113 6.02 8.49 -9.27
C LYS A 113 6.30 7.44 -8.20
N LEU A 114 5.29 7.05 -7.43
CA LEU A 114 5.46 6.15 -6.28
C LEU A 114 5.28 4.67 -6.63
N TYR A 115 4.38 4.35 -7.56
CA TYR A 115 4.00 2.96 -7.87
C TYR A 115 4.20 2.53 -9.33
N ILE A 116 4.13 3.44 -10.31
CA ILE A 116 4.03 3.06 -11.74
C ILE A 116 5.34 3.28 -12.51
N ARG A 117 6.07 4.35 -12.20
CA ARG A 117 7.33 4.68 -12.87
C ARG A 117 8.33 3.54 -12.64
N ALA A 118 9.12 3.22 -13.66
CA ALA A 118 10.24 2.30 -13.50
C ALA A 118 11.16 2.76 -12.36
N GLU A 119 11.60 1.83 -11.53
CA GLU A 119 12.44 2.08 -10.35
C GLU A 119 11.76 2.98 -9.31
N ALA A 120 10.43 3.00 -9.29
CA ALA A 120 9.71 3.66 -8.21
C ALA A 120 9.97 2.94 -6.88
N PRO A 121 10.03 3.67 -5.75
CA PRO A 121 10.38 3.06 -4.46
C PRO A 121 9.35 2.02 -3.97
N ARG A 122 8.14 2.04 -4.53
CA ARG A 122 7.05 1.07 -4.32
C ARG A 122 6.51 0.55 -5.66
N GLU A 123 7.39 0.31 -6.64
CA GLU A 123 6.99 -0.13 -7.98
C GLU A 123 6.12 -1.41 -7.92
N ILE A 124 4.94 -1.36 -8.54
CA ILE A 124 4.05 -2.53 -8.66
C ILE A 124 4.40 -3.36 -9.91
N ASN A 125 4.17 -4.67 -9.84
CA ASN A 125 4.41 -5.56 -10.97
C ASN A 125 3.26 -5.49 -11.99
N ILE A 126 3.44 -4.72 -13.05
CA ILE A 126 2.50 -4.57 -14.17
C ILE A 126 3.21 -4.72 -15.52
N ASP A 127 2.47 -5.14 -16.54
CA ASP A 127 3.01 -5.29 -17.88
C ASP A 127 3.40 -3.94 -18.50
N HIS A 128 4.34 -3.99 -19.45
CA HIS A 128 4.85 -2.81 -20.12
C HIS A 128 3.77 -2.01 -20.84
N LYS A 129 2.79 -2.67 -21.48
CA LYS A 129 1.73 -1.99 -22.23
C LYS A 129 0.85 -1.16 -21.29
N THR A 130 0.47 -1.73 -20.16
CA THR A 130 -0.28 -1.01 -19.11
C THR A 130 0.49 0.19 -18.58
N ARG A 131 1.80 0.04 -18.34
CA ARG A 131 2.65 1.15 -17.89
C ARG A 131 2.69 2.30 -18.90
N GLU A 132 2.85 2.00 -20.18
CA GLU A 132 2.83 3.02 -21.25
C GLU A 132 1.48 3.72 -21.35
N LEU A 133 0.38 2.98 -21.26
CA LEU A 133 -0.97 3.54 -21.27
C LEU A 133 -1.19 4.52 -20.09
N ILE A 134 -0.76 4.14 -18.90
CA ILE A 134 -0.83 5.04 -17.74
C ILE A 134 0.03 6.27 -17.99
N ARG A 135 1.25 6.12 -18.54
CA ARG A 135 2.12 7.24 -18.87
C ARG A 135 1.50 8.20 -19.88
N SER A 136 0.77 7.72 -20.90
CA SER A 136 0.05 8.59 -21.83
C SER A 136 -1.09 9.35 -21.15
N ASN A 137 -1.82 8.68 -20.25
CA ASN A 137 -2.96 9.26 -19.52
C ASN A 137 -2.53 10.33 -18.52
N MET A 138 -1.26 10.35 -18.10
CA MET A 138 -0.71 11.40 -17.23
C MET A 138 -0.76 12.80 -17.83
N LYS A 139 -0.93 12.96 -19.16
CA LYS A 139 -1.07 14.26 -19.83
C LYS A 139 -2.38 14.96 -19.47
N VAL A 140 -3.47 14.20 -19.37
CA VAL A 140 -4.79 14.66 -18.94
C VAL A 140 -5.37 13.60 -18.01
N PRO A 141 -5.00 13.63 -16.72
CA PRO A 141 -5.56 12.70 -15.76
C PRO A 141 -7.07 12.92 -15.66
N SER A 142 -7.84 11.86 -15.88
CA SER A 142 -9.30 11.79 -15.77
C SER A 142 -9.74 10.88 -14.62
#